data_AF-A0A7J4V5I4-F1
#
_entry.id   AF-A0A7J4V5I4-F1
#
_cell.length_a   1.000
_cell.length_b   1.000
_cell.length_c   1.000
_cell.angle_alpha   90.00
_cell.angle_beta   90.00
_cell.angle_gamma   90.00
#
_symmetry.space_group_name_H-M   'P 1'
#
loop_
_entity.id
_entity.type
_entity.pdbx_description
1 polymer ?
#
loop_
_entity_poly.entity_id
_entity_poly.type
_entity_poly.pdbx_seq_one_letter_code
_entity_poly.pdbx_strand_id
1 'polypeptide(L)'
;MVGVVFRERPSIGAFRDLQHVAEVGRVPEQGDELPGHRDGWGIASFRAGSPRYMGRSERPMHMDPSYDSALRDVASLVGPSITIVHARRGSEGSTSLANTHPFISDGIVFAHNGTVK
;
A
#
# COMPACT_ATOMS: atom_id res chain seq x y z
N MET A 1 3.06 -5.97 -1.39
CA MET A 1 3.48 -4.91 -0.44
C MET A 1 4.93 -4.53 -0.73
N VAL A 2 5.28 -3.26 -0.54
CA VAL A 2 6.66 -2.76 -0.67
C VAL A 2 6.95 -1.80 0.48
N GLY A 3 8.15 -1.89 1.06
CA GLY A 3 8.70 -0.90 1.99
C GLY A 3 9.98 -0.30 1.42
N VAL A 4 10.11 1.02 1.45
CA VAL A 4 11.31 1.74 0.99
C VAL A 4 11.79 2.65 2.11
N VAL A 5 13.06 2.46 2.50
CA VAL A 5 13.80 3.39 3.37
C VAL A 5 14.66 4.28 2.49
N PHE A 6 14.67 5.58 2.76
CA PHE A 6 15.43 6.56 1.98
C PHE A 6 16.01 7.64 2.89
N ARG A 7 17.03 8.36 2.41
CA ARG A 7 17.72 9.44 3.16
C ARG A 7 17.37 10.85 2.69
N GLU A 8 17.01 11.02 1.42
CA GLU A 8 16.72 12.34 0.84
C GLU A 8 15.34 12.35 0.19
N ARG A 9 15.14 11.55 -0.85
CA ARG A 9 13.84 11.39 -1.54
C ARG A 9 13.63 9.92 -1.89
N PRO A 10 12.38 9.43 -1.86
CA PRO A 10 12.09 8.07 -2.30
C PRO A 10 12.13 8.00 -3.83
N SER A 11 12.74 6.94 -4.38
CA SER A 11 12.44 6.53 -5.76
C SER A 11 11.03 5.95 -5.79
N ILE A 12 10.20 6.42 -6.73
CA ILE A 12 8.82 5.94 -6.88
C ILE A 12 8.72 4.64 -7.69
N GLY A 13 9.82 4.16 -8.30
CA GLY A 13 9.82 3.00 -9.18
C GLY A 13 9.23 1.75 -8.53
N ALA A 14 9.71 1.39 -7.34
CA ALA A 14 9.20 0.21 -6.62
C ALA A 14 7.70 0.30 -6.27
N PHE A 15 7.16 1.51 -6.09
CA PHE A 15 5.72 1.70 -5.87
C PHE A 15 4.91 1.59 -7.16
N ARG A 16 5.49 1.95 -8.31
CA ARG A 16 4.90 1.71 -9.64
C ARG A 16 4.94 0.24 -10.02
N ASP A 17 6.03 -0.45 -9.70
CA ASP A 17 6.12 -1.89 -9.90
C ASP A 17 5.06 -2.62 -9.07
N LEU A 18 4.83 -2.18 -7.82
CA LEU A 18 3.75 -2.72 -7.01
C LEU A 18 2.36 -2.44 -7.60
N GLN A 19 2.14 -1.29 -8.24
CA GLN A 19 0.88 -0.99 -8.94
C GLN A 19 0.63 -1.96 -10.08
N HIS A 20 1.66 -2.30 -10.86
CA HIS A 20 1.56 -3.30 -11.90
C HIS A 20 1.29 -4.70 -11.33
N VAL A 21 1.99 -5.10 -10.27
CA VAL A 21 1.72 -6.36 -9.55
C VAL A 21 0.30 -6.38 -8.98
N ALA A 22 -0.25 -5.24 -8.55
CA ALA A 22 -1.63 -5.16 -8.08
C ALA A 22 -2.67 -5.42 -9.19
N GLU A 23 -2.31 -5.29 -10.47
CA GLU A 23 -3.17 -5.60 -11.60
C GLU A 23 -3.04 -7.07 -12.04
N VAL A 24 -1.79 -7.52 -12.26
CA VAL A 24 -1.51 -8.80 -12.93
C VAL A 24 -0.87 -9.86 -12.04
N GLY A 25 -0.56 -9.51 -10.79
CA GLY A 25 0.13 -10.37 -9.85
C GLY A 25 -0.64 -11.67 -9.58
N ARG A 26 0.10 -12.77 -9.45
CA ARG A 26 -0.47 -14.06 -9.04
C ARG A 26 -0.90 -14.00 -7.59
N VAL A 27 -2.09 -14.52 -7.30
CA VAL A 27 -2.60 -14.67 -5.94
C VAL A 27 -2.83 -16.16 -5.64
N PRO A 28 -2.63 -16.62 -4.39
CA PRO A 28 -3.02 -17.95 -3.97
C PRO A 28 -4.53 -18.16 -4.19
N GLU A 29 -4.95 -19.41 -4.41
CA GLU A 29 -6.38 -19.79 -4.46
C GLU A 29 -7.18 -19.05 -5.55
N GLN A 30 -6.52 -18.69 -6.65
CA GLN A 30 -7.07 -17.82 -7.69
C GLN A 30 -8.37 -18.32 -8.35
N GLY A 31 -8.64 -19.64 -8.34
CA GLY A 31 -9.87 -20.21 -8.91
C GLY A 31 -10.22 -19.62 -10.28
N ASP A 32 -11.47 -19.19 -10.45
CA ASP A 32 -11.97 -18.43 -11.61
C ASP A 32 -11.88 -16.90 -11.43
N GLU A 33 -11.31 -16.42 -10.33
CA GLU A 33 -11.21 -14.99 -10.04
C GLU A 33 -10.09 -14.32 -10.84
N LEU A 34 -10.28 -13.02 -11.10
CA LEU A 34 -9.28 -12.22 -11.78
C LEU A 34 -7.97 -12.14 -10.96
N PRO A 35 -6.80 -12.11 -11.64
CA PRO A 35 -5.52 -11.91 -10.97
C PRO A 35 -5.44 -10.54 -10.28
N GLY A 36 -4.39 -10.38 -9.47
CA GLY A 36 -4.03 -9.12 -8.83
C GLY A 36 -4.69 -8.89 -7.47
N HIS A 37 -4.46 -7.69 -6.95
CA HIS A 37 -4.84 -7.24 -5.61
C HIS A 37 -5.87 -6.11 -5.76
N ARG A 38 -7.15 -6.49 -5.75
CA ARG A 38 -8.26 -5.63 -6.19
C ARG A 38 -9.06 -5.02 -5.03
N ASP A 39 -8.75 -5.37 -3.79
CA ASP A 39 -9.61 -5.09 -2.63
C ASP A 39 -9.09 -3.93 -1.78
N GLY A 40 -8.48 -2.95 -2.43
CA GLY A 40 -7.99 -1.72 -1.83
C GLY A 40 -6.48 -1.57 -1.81
N TRP A 41 -6.03 -0.40 -1.37
CA TRP A 41 -4.62 -0.06 -1.20
C TRP A 41 -4.42 0.98 -0.11
N GLY A 42 -3.19 1.04 0.41
CA GLY A 42 -2.80 2.07 1.36
C GLY A 42 -1.32 2.40 1.30
N ILE A 43 -1.01 3.65 1.65
CA ILE A 43 0.34 4.17 1.79
C ILE A 43 0.46 4.84 3.15
N ALA A 44 1.49 4.46 3.91
CA ALA A 44 1.88 5.14 5.13
C ALA A 44 3.37 5.53 5.06
N SER A 45 3.69 6.71 5.60
CA SER A 45 5.07 7.20 5.72
C SER A 45 5.23 7.99 7.02
N PHE A 46 6.45 8.40 7.33
CA PHE A 46 6.74 9.20 8.52
C PHE A 46 7.03 10.65 8.15
N ARG A 47 6.40 11.59 8.87
CA ARG A 47 6.70 13.02 8.82
C ARG A 47 7.07 13.49 10.22
N ALA A 48 8.25 14.10 10.36
CA ALA A 48 8.79 14.54 11.65
C ALA A 48 8.72 13.44 12.73
N GLY A 49 9.06 12.20 12.36
CA GLY A 49 9.07 11.04 13.26
C GLY A 49 7.70 10.43 13.57
N SER A 50 6.60 11.00 13.10
CA SER A 50 5.24 10.47 13.32
C SER A 50 4.68 9.77 12.08
N PRO A 51 4.06 8.58 12.21
CA PRO A 51 3.44 7.90 11.08
C PRO A 51 2.18 8.63 10.60
N ARG A 52 2.00 8.67 9.29
CA ARG A 52 0.87 9.32 8.61
C ARG A 52 0.46 8.51 7.40
N TYR A 53 -0.84 8.44 7.14
CA TYR A 53 -1.36 7.95 5.88
C TYR A 53 -1.11 8.99 4.78
N MET A 54 -0.53 8.56 3.66
CA MET A 54 -0.39 9.37 2.45
C MET A 54 -1.57 9.15 1.49
N GLY A 55 -2.28 8.03 1.63
CA GLY A 55 -3.50 7.74 0.89
C GLY A 55 -3.97 6.32 1.18
N ARG A 56 -5.29 6.10 1.15
CA ARG A 56 -5.93 4.79 1.29
C ARG A 56 -7.20 4.75 0.47
N SER A 57 -7.56 3.57 -0.03
CA SER A 57 -8.79 3.34 -0.78
C SER A 57 -9.21 1.88 -0.70
N GLU A 58 -10.49 1.66 -0.92
CA GLU A 58 -11.10 0.34 -1.12
C GLU A 58 -11.06 -0.10 -2.59
N ARG A 59 -10.77 0.83 -3.51
CA ARG A 59 -10.72 0.56 -4.96
C ARG A 59 -9.40 -0.14 -5.34
N PRO A 60 -9.36 -0.89 -6.45
CA PRO A 60 -8.13 -1.48 -6.97
C PRO A 60 -7.06 -0.42 -7.24
N MET A 61 -5.82 -0.67 -6.78
CA MET A 61 -4.69 0.29 -6.90
C MET A 61 -4.42 0.76 -8.34
N HIS A 62 -4.53 -0.14 -9.32
CA HIS A 62 -4.26 0.16 -10.73
C HIS A 62 -5.38 0.97 -11.42
N MET A 63 -6.57 1.03 -10.82
CA MET A 63 -7.74 1.76 -11.35
C MET A 63 -8.04 3.06 -10.61
N ASP A 64 -7.30 3.36 -9.53
CA ASP A 64 -7.60 4.46 -8.65
C ASP A 64 -6.64 5.66 -8.85
N PRO A 65 -7.10 6.79 -9.43
CA PRO A 65 -6.27 7.98 -9.62
C PRO A 65 -5.83 8.64 -8.29
N SER A 66 -6.48 8.32 -7.17
CA SER A 66 -6.04 8.74 -5.85
C SER A 66 -4.69 8.11 -5.47
N TYR A 67 -4.32 6.95 -6.07
CA TYR A 67 -3.00 6.35 -5.88
C TYR A 67 -1.90 7.24 -6.47
N ASP A 68 -2.11 7.78 -7.68
CA ASP A 68 -1.16 8.71 -8.30
C ASP A 68 -0.97 9.98 -7.48
N SER A 69 -2.05 10.47 -6.88
CA SER A 69 -2.01 11.64 -6.00
C SER A 69 -1.19 11.34 -4.74
N ALA A 70 -1.43 10.20 -4.10
CA ALA A 70 -0.66 9.78 -2.94
C ALA A 70 0.83 9.53 -3.28
N LEU A 71 1.15 9.02 -4.47
CA LEU A 71 2.54 8.87 -4.91
C LEU A 71 3.25 10.20 -5.16
N ARG A 72 2.54 11.23 -5.64
CA ARG A 72 3.11 12.59 -5.73
C ARG A 72 3.45 13.14 -4.34
N ASP A 73 2.58 12.91 -3.36
CA ASP A 73 2.84 13.32 -1.98
C ASP A 73 4.05 12.57 -1.40
N VAL A 74 4.20 11.28 -1.68
CA VAL A 74 5.39 10.49 -1.31
C VAL A 74 6.65 11.02 -1.98
N ALA A 75 6.61 11.32 -3.28
CA ALA A 75 7.76 11.85 -4.02
C ALA A 75 8.22 13.24 -3.53
N SER A 76 7.32 13.99 -2.89
CA SER A 76 7.61 15.28 -2.27
C SER A 76 8.27 15.18 -0.90
N LEU A 77 8.33 13.99 -0.28
CA LEU A 77 8.99 13.80 1.00
C LEU A 77 10.48 14.11 0.90
N VAL A 78 10.99 14.76 1.94
CA VAL A 78 12.41 15.15 2.04
C VAL A 78 12.99 14.64 3.35
N GLY A 79 14.21 14.13 3.28
CA GLY A 79 14.98 13.65 4.42
C GLY A 79 14.81 12.15 4.69
N PRO A 80 15.41 11.66 5.79
CA PRO A 80 15.37 10.25 6.12
C PRO A 80 13.97 9.85 6.57
N SER A 81 13.40 8.84 5.90
CA SER A 81 12.09 8.30 6.24
C SER A 81 11.92 6.89 5.67
N ILE A 82 10.77 6.29 5.99
CA ILE A 82 10.32 5.01 5.48
C ILE A 82 8.90 5.16 4.94
N THR A 83 8.63 4.56 3.79
CA THR A 83 7.29 4.48 3.20
C THR A 83 6.91 3.02 3.00
N ILE A 84 5.71 2.65 3.45
CA ILE A 84 5.13 1.32 3.29
C ILE A 84 3.88 1.43 2.42
N VAL A 85 3.83 0.64 1.36
CA VAL A 85 2.71 0.56 0.41
C VAL A 85 2.16 -0.86 0.38
N HIS A 86 0.84 -0.97 0.43
CA HIS A 86 0.13 -2.24 0.38
C HIS A 86 -0.97 -2.23 -0.68
N ALA A 87 -1.05 -3.30 -1.47
CA ALA A 87 -2.18 -3.63 -2.34
C ALA A 87 -2.90 -4.83 -1.73
N ARG A 88 -4.19 -4.72 -1.43
CA ARG A 88 -4.94 -5.74 -0.71
C ARG A 88 -5.59 -6.73 -1.66
N ARG A 89 -5.44 -8.01 -1.35
CA ARG A 89 -6.34 -9.09 -1.76
C ARG A 89 -6.98 -9.62 -0.48
N GLY A 90 -8.29 -9.49 -0.34
CA GLY A 90 -9.00 -9.88 0.87
C GLY A 90 -9.24 -11.38 0.91
N SER A 91 -8.58 -12.09 1.82
CA SER A 91 -8.95 -13.48 2.17
C SER A 91 -10.01 -13.53 3.27
N GLU A 92 -10.03 -12.53 4.15
CA GLU A 92 -10.92 -12.41 5.30
C GLU A 92 -11.47 -10.98 5.41
N GLY A 93 -12.72 -10.87 5.87
CA GLY A 93 -13.42 -9.61 6.10
C GLY A 93 -13.84 -8.86 4.83
N SER A 94 -14.83 -7.98 4.97
CA SER A 94 -15.33 -7.16 3.87
C SER A 94 -14.29 -6.15 3.35
N THR A 95 -14.44 -5.74 2.10
CA THR A 95 -13.70 -4.60 1.54
C THR A 95 -14.17 -3.33 2.25
N SER A 96 -13.32 -2.80 3.14
CA SER A 96 -13.57 -1.57 3.89
C SER A 96 -12.24 -0.90 4.24
N LEU A 97 -12.23 0.41 4.42
CA LEU A 97 -11.05 1.15 4.89
C LEU A 97 -10.53 0.62 6.24
N ALA A 98 -11.39 0.09 7.11
CA ALA A 98 -10.97 -0.51 8.37
C ALA A 98 -10.10 -1.76 8.16
N ASN A 99 -10.26 -2.47 7.04
CA ASN A 99 -9.51 -3.67 6.68
C ASN A 99 -8.34 -3.40 5.70
N THR A 100 -8.09 -2.14 5.33
CA THR A 100 -7.09 -1.76 4.33
C THR A 100 -5.73 -1.43 4.97
N HIS A 101 -4.76 -2.32 4.85
CA HIS A 101 -3.38 -2.04 5.27
C HIS A 101 -2.76 -0.82 4.52
N PRO A 102 -1.72 -0.18 5.08
CA PRO A 102 -1.14 -0.40 6.41
C PRO A 102 -2.02 0.05 7.58
N PHE A 103 -1.77 -0.50 8.76
CA PHE A 103 -2.33 -0.04 10.03
C PHE A 103 -1.34 0.85 10.78
N ILE A 104 -1.86 1.85 11.48
CA ILE A 104 -1.08 2.73 12.35
C ILE A 104 -1.63 2.60 13.77
N SER A 105 -0.79 2.21 14.73
CA SER A 105 -1.12 2.21 16.16
C SER A 105 0.11 2.60 16.97
N ASP A 106 -0.03 3.55 17.88
CA ASP A 106 1.03 3.94 18.84
C ASP A 106 2.41 4.20 18.20
N GLY A 107 2.42 4.88 17.06
CA GLY A 107 3.66 5.19 16.32
C GLY A 107 4.17 4.06 15.42
N ILE A 108 3.56 2.88 15.47
CA ILE A 108 3.92 1.71 14.66
C ILE A 108 3.12 1.71 13.37
N VAL A 109 3.79 1.46 12.24
CA VAL A 109 3.15 1.16 10.96
C VAL A 109 3.33 -0.33 10.68
N PHE A 110 2.22 -1.04 10.48
CA PHE A 110 2.23 -2.47 10.23
C PHE A 110 1.45 -2.83 8.96
N ALA A 111 1.97 -3.77 8.19
CA ALA A 111 1.28 -4.34 7.06
C ALA A 111 1.57 -5.84 6.98
N HIS A 112 0.59 -6.63 6.54
CA HIS A 112 0.68 -8.09 6.49
C HIS A 112 0.21 -8.63 5.15
N ASN A 113 0.95 -9.59 4.58
CA ASN A 113 0.51 -10.39 3.44
C ASN A 113 0.32 -11.84 3.88
N GLY A 114 -0.92 -12.31 3.93
CA GLY A 114 -1.25 -13.69 4.29
C GLY A 114 -2.44 -13.76 5.23
N THR A 115 -2.64 -14.94 5.80
CA THR A 115 -3.70 -15.23 6.78
C THR A 115 -3.06 -15.82 8.03
N VAL A 116 -3.45 -15.32 9.20
CA VAL A 116 -3.06 -15.89 10.51
C VAL A 116 -4.22 -16.78 10.98
N LYS A 117 -3.92 -18.00 11.42
CA LYS A 117 -4.88 -18.99 11.93
C LYS A 117 -4.61 -19.31 13.39
#